data_AF-W1YNF8-F1
#
_entry.id   AF-W1YNF8-F1
#
_cell.length_a   1.000
_cell.length_b   1.000
_cell.length_c   1.000
_cell.angle_alpha   90.00
_cell.angle_beta   90.00
_cell.angle_gamma   90.00
#
_symmetry.space_group_name_H-M   'P 1'
#
loop_
_entity.id
_entity.type
_entity.pdbx_description
1 polymer ?
#
loop_
_entity_poly.entity_id
_entity_poly.type
_entity_poly.pdbx_seq_one_letter_code
_entity_poly.pdbx_strand_id
1 'polypeptide(L)' 'MTDTTRPKRYRMVSKYYKETYGEKVYKLPVALPLTCPNRDGSAGVGGCTFCGE' A
#
# COMPACT_ATOMS: atom_id res chain seq x y z
N MET A 1 3.78 8.46 -19.07
CA MET A 1 4.17 7.14 -19.62
C MET A 1 5.51 6.78 -19.01
N THR A 2 5.58 5.77 -18.15
CA THR A 2 6.82 5.37 -17.47
C THR A 2 7.65 4.53 -18.41
N ASP A 3 8.88 4.97 -18.68
CA ASP A 3 9.87 4.28 -19.48
C ASP A 3 10.17 2.89 -18.90
N THR A 4 9.76 1.84 -19.62
CA THR A 4 9.97 0.42 -19.23
C THR A 4 11.34 -0.12 -19.65
N THR A 5 12.16 0.67 -20.34
CA THR A 5 13.44 0.19 -20.91
C THR A 5 14.58 0.13 -19.90
N ARG A 6 14.48 0.84 -18.77
CA ARG A 6 15.49 0.80 -17.71
C ARG A 6 15.22 -0.31 -16.69
N PRO A 7 16.20 -1.17 -16.37
CA PRO A 7 16.04 -2.18 -15.32
C PRO A 7 15.82 -1.49 -13.97
N LYS A 8 14.76 -1.90 -13.27
CA LYS A 8 14.44 -1.37 -11.93
C LYS A 8 15.45 -1.89 -10.92
N ARG A 9 16.05 -0.99 -10.13
CA ARG A 9 16.97 -1.34 -9.04
C ARG A 9 16.26 -1.85 -7.76
N TYR A 10 14.98 -2.17 -7.85
CA TYR A 10 14.19 -2.68 -6.74
C TYR A 10 13.26 -3.80 -7.22
N ARG A 11 12.95 -4.73 -6.31
CA ARG A 11 11.92 -5.74 -6.56
C ARG A 11 10.54 -5.10 -6.44
N MET A 12 9.78 -5.10 -7.52
CA MET A 12 8.40 -4.61 -7.46
C MET A 12 7.55 -5.51 -6.57
N VAL A 13 6.85 -4.92 -5.61
CA VAL A 13 5.92 -5.63 -4.72
C VAL A 13 4.83 -6.36 -5.52
N SER A 14 4.33 -5.76 -6.60
CA SER A 14 3.35 -6.40 -7.49
C SER A 14 3.88 -7.68 -8.15
N LYS A 15 5.17 -7.71 -8.51
CA LYS A 15 5.83 -8.90 -9.05
C LYS A 15 5.94 -9.98 -7.97
N TYR A 16 6.40 -9.61 -6.78
CA TYR A 16 6.47 -10.53 -5.63
C TYR A 16 5.11 -11.18 -5.32
N TYR A 17 4.04 -10.39 -5.28
CA TYR A 17 2.69 -10.93 -5.01
C TYR A 17 2.18 -11.84 -6.12
N LYS A 18 2.40 -11.49 -7.39
CA LYS A 18 2.01 -12.36 -8.52
C LYS A 18 2.74 -13.70 -8.48
N GLU A 19 4.03 -13.71 -8.13
CA GLU A 19 4.82 -14.93 -7.98
C GLU A 19 4.34 -15.79 -6.79
N THR A 20 3.92 -15.15 -5.69
CA THR A 20 3.51 -15.83 -4.46
C THR A 20 2.10 -16.44 -4.57
N TYR A 21 1.16 -15.70 -5.16
CA TYR A 21 -0.27 -16.06 -5.15
C TYR A 21 -0.80 -16.50 -6.52
N GLY A 22 0.03 -16.49 -7.57
CA GLY A 22 -0.36 -16.85 -8.94
C GLY A 22 -1.25 -15.83 -9.64
N GLU A 23 -1.75 -14.82 -8.93
CA GLU A 23 -2.76 -13.89 -9.42
C GLU A 23 -2.44 -12.43 -9.11
N LYS A 24 -3.18 -11.50 -9.72
CA LYS A 24 -3.03 -10.08 -9.47
C LYS A 24 -3.64 -9.73 -8.11
N VAL A 25 -2.80 -9.29 -7.18
CA VAL A 25 -3.22 -8.85 -5.84
C VAL A 25 -3.60 -7.37 -5.84
N TYR A 26 -4.68 -7.06 -5.12
CA TYR A 26 -5.18 -5.71 -4.90
C TYR A 26 -5.17 -5.36 -3.40
N LYS A 27 -4.87 -4.11 -3.08
CA LYS A 27 -5.03 -3.58 -1.72
C LYS A 27 -6.51 -3.26 -1.50
N LEU A 28 -7.16 -4.00 -0.61
CA LEU A 28 -8.55 -3.73 -0.23
C LEU A 28 -8.57 -2.92 1.08
N PRO A 29 -8.99 -1.64 1.06
CA PRO A 29 -9.20 -0.90 2.30
C PRO A 29 -10.41 -1.49 3.05
N VAL A 30 -10.24 -1.71 4.35
CA VAL A 30 -11.32 -2.15 5.24
C VAL A 30 -11.63 -1.01 6.20
N ALA A 31 -12.85 -0.47 6.10
CA ALA A 31 -13.35 0.50 7.05
C ALA A 31 -13.93 -0.24 8.26
N LEU A 32 -13.34 0.00 9.43
CA LEU A 32 -13.83 -0.53 10.70
C LEU A 32 -14.40 0.63 11.52
N PRO A 33 -15.45 0.43 12.34
CA PRO A 33 -16.04 1.46 13.19
C PRO A 33 -15.17 1.69 14.44
N LEU A 34 -13.92 2.09 14.24
CA LEU A 34 -12.90 2.27 15.26
C LEU A 34 -12.30 3.68 15.14
N THR A 35 -11.78 4.22 16.24
CA THR A 35 -10.91 5.40 16.19
C THR A 35 -9.47 4.98 15.87
N CYS A 36 -8.69 5.87 15.26
CA CYS A 36 -7.28 5.64 14.99
C CYS A 36 -6.50 6.83 15.54
N PRO A 37 -5.55 6.61 16.48
CA PRO A 37 -4.86 7.71 17.15
C PRO A 37 -4.02 8.58 16.20
N ASN A 38 -3.64 8.02 15.05
CA ASN A 38 -2.90 8.72 13.99
C ASN A 38 -3.81 9.49 13.03
N ARG A 39 -5.14 9.28 13.11
CA ARG A 39 -6.15 10.01 12.32
C ARG A 39 -6.98 10.97 13.18
N ASP A 40 -7.25 10.62 14.42
CA ASP A 40 -8.04 11.43 15.36
C ASP A 40 -7.20 12.54 16.05
N GLY A 41 -5.88 12.55 15.85
CA GLY A 41 -5.00 13.60 16.37
C GLY A 41 -4.36 13.29 17.72
N SER A 42 -4.72 12.20 18.39
CA SER A 42 -4.19 11.88 19.72
C SER A 42 -2.72 11.47 19.74
N ALA A 43 -2.22 10.84 18.68
CA ALA A 43 -0.81 10.47 18.53
C ALA A 43 -0.16 11.00 17.24
N GLY A 44 -0.96 11.45 16.26
CA GLY A 44 -0.47 11.98 15.00
C GLY A 44 -1.59 12.49 14.10
N VAL A 45 -1.22 13.05 12.96
CA VAL A 45 -2.15 13.64 11.97
C VAL A 45 -1.95 13.00 10.60
N GLY A 46 -3.04 12.87 9.82
CA GLY A 46 -3.00 12.39 8.43
C GLY A 46 -2.98 10.87 8.24
N GLY A 47 -2.90 10.08 9.32
CA GLY A 47 -2.83 8.62 9.27
C GLY A 47 -1.42 8.06 8.99
N CYS A 48 -1.30 6.74 8.98
CA CYS A 48 -0.02 6.07 8.72
C CYS A 48 0.34 6.11 7.22
N THR A 49 1.63 5.95 6.88
CA THR A 49 2.11 5.91 5.48
C THR A 49 1.46 4.81 4.63
N PHE A 50 0.92 3.78 5.27
CA PHE A 50 0.20 2.69 4.60
C PHE A 50 -1.32 2.86 4.60
N CYS A 51 -1.86 3.89 5.24
CA CYS A 51 -3.28 4.22 5.12
C CYS A 51 -3.66 4.45 3.65
N GLY A 52 -4.91 4.17 3.29
CA GLY A 52 -5.47 4.71 2.05
C GLY A 52 -5.74 6.21 2.22
N GLU A 53 -5.60 6.95 1.12
CA GLU A 53 -6.23 8.27 0.97
C GLU A 53 -7.74 8.15 1.08
#